data_AF-A0A7C2JBS0-F1
#
_entry.id   AF-A0A7C2JBS0-F1
#
_cell.length_a   1.000
_cell.length_b   1.000
_cell.length_c   1.000
_cell.angle_alpha   90.00
_cell.angle_beta   90.00
_cell.angle_gamma   90.00
#
_symmetry.space_group_name_H-M   'P 1'
#
loop_
_entity.id
_entity.type
_entity.pdbx_description
1 polymer ?
#
loop_
_entity_poly.entity_id
_entity_poly.type
_entity_poly.pdbx_seq_one_letter_code
_entity_poly.pdbx_strand_id
1 'polypeptide(L)'
;MGLDERIRAAQTELEKKLLIVGELTRRLAPEGIRPIIVGGTAVEIYSAGEYQTYDVDLVVAPRERAIQVLEAMGFQRMGRVWHHPAGTLWWRYLMCIGQGIWRG
;
A
#
# COMPACT_ATOMS: atom_id res chain seq x y z
N MET A 1 -3.77 -6.68 19.43
CA MET A 1 -4.20 -7.20 18.12
C MET A 1 -3.16 -6.84 17.08
N GLY A 2 -2.56 -7.82 16.41
CA GLY A 2 -1.53 -7.59 15.39
C GLY A 2 -2.10 -7.07 14.07
N LEU A 3 -1.24 -6.58 13.15
CA LEU A 3 -1.68 -6.20 11.80
C LEU A 3 -2.34 -7.37 11.07
N ASP A 4 -1.70 -8.55 11.10
CA ASP A 4 -2.19 -9.76 10.45
C ASP A 4 -3.56 -10.19 10.95
N GLU A 5 -3.79 -10.09 12.25
CA GLU A 5 -5.06 -10.43 12.89
C GLU A 5 -6.17 -9.47 12.43
N ARG A 6 -5.85 -8.16 12.34
CA ARG A 6 -6.76 -7.15 11.80
C ARG A 6 -7.08 -7.41 10.33
N ILE A 7 -6.08 -7.75 9.51
CA ILE A 7 -6.27 -8.07 8.08
C ILE A 7 -7.17 -9.29 7.90
N ARG A 8 -6.98 -10.34 8.72
CA ARG A 8 -7.81 -11.55 8.66
C ARG A 8 -9.24 -11.32 9.15
N ALA A 9 -9.43 -10.40 10.10
CA ALA A 9 -10.74 -10.04 10.64
C ALA A 9 -11.52 -9.06 9.74
N ALA A 10 -10.86 -8.40 8.79
CA ALA A 10 -11.48 -7.45 7.89
C ALA A 10 -12.57 -8.11 7.02
N GLN A 11 -13.71 -7.45 6.92
CA GLN A 11 -14.90 -7.96 6.23
C GLN A 11 -14.89 -7.66 4.73
N THR A 12 -14.13 -6.64 4.30
CA THR A 12 -14.04 -6.23 2.90
C THR A 12 -12.59 -6.07 2.44
N GLU A 13 -12.36 -6.14 1.13
CA GLU A 13 -11.04 -5.88 0.54
C GLU A 13 -10.61 -4.42 0.76
N LEU A 14 -11.53 -3.46 0.69
CA LEU A 14 -11.27 -2.07 1.01
C LEU A 14 -10.77 -1.91 2.46
N GLU A 15 -11.41 -2.60 3.41
CA GLU A 15 -10.97 -2.56 4.80
C GLU A 15 -9.53 -3.11 4.95
N LYS A 16 -9.20 -4.23 4.31
CA LYS A 16 -7.83 -4.77 4.31
C LYS A 16 -6.82 -3.76 3.75
N LYS A 17 -7.15 -3.09 2.65
CA LYS A 17 -6.31 -2.04 2.04
C LYS A 17 -6.09 -0.88 3.00
N LEU A 18 -7.16 -0.37 3.60
CA LEU A 18 -7.09 0.75 4.55
C LEU A 18 -6.25 0.39 5.78
N LEU A 19 -6.36 -0.84 6.29
CA LEU A 19 -5.54 -1.32 7.39
C LEU A 19 -4.04 -1.32 7.06
N ILE A 20 -3.67 -1.81 5.88
CA ILE A 20 -2.27 -1.85 5.44
C ILE A 20 -1.75 -0.44 5.18
N VAL A 21 -2.47 0.38 4.42
CA VAL A 21 -2.04 1.75 4.08
C VAL A 21 -1.96 2.62 5.34
N GLY A 22 -2.91 2.48 6.25
CA GLY A 22 -2.89 3.16 7.55
C GLY A 22 -1.69 2.74 8.40
N GLU A 23 -1.36 1.45 8.42
CA GLU A 23 -0.19 0.95 9.15
C GLU A 23 1.12 1.43 8.53
N LEU A 24 1.24 1.41 7.20
CA LEU A 24 2.39 1.96 6.47
C LEU A 24 2.59 3.44 6.80
N THR A 25 1.50 4.23 6.73
CA THR A 25 1.51 5.66 7.04
C THR A 25 1.93 5.91 8.49
N ARG A 26 1.40 5.12 9.44
CA ARG A 26 1.74 5.20 10.86
C ARG A 26 3.22 4.94 11.12
N ARG A 27 3.82 3.96 10.44
CA ARG A 27 5.24 3.61 10.59
C ARG A 27 6.19 4.62 9.95
N LEU A 28 5.75 5.30 8.90
CA LEU A 28 6.52 6.34 8.19
C LEU A 28 6.37 7.73 8.81
N ALA A 29 5.30 7.98 9.58
CA ALA A 29 5.02 9.28 10.19
C ALA A 29 6.15 9.85 11.09
N PRO A 30 6.88 9.05 11.90
CA PRO A 30 8.00 9.56 12.71
C PRO A 30 9.14 10.17 11.90
N GLU A 31 9.24 9.80 10.61
CA GLU A 31 10.27 10.27 9.68
C GLU A 31 9.77 11.41 8.79
N GLY A 32 8.55 11.90 9.05
CA GLY A 32 7.92 12.94 8.25
C GLY A 32 7.46 12.48 6.86
N ILE A 33 7.52 11.18 6.58
CA ILE A 33 7.15 10.61 5.28
C ILE A 33 5.65 10.35 5.24
N ARG A 34 4.97 10.88 4.23
CA ARG A 34 3.53 10.73 4.02
C ARG A 34 3.26 10.07 2.67
N PRO A 35 2.86 8.79 2.64
CA PRO A 35 2.37 8.16 1.41
C PRO A 35 1.13 8.87 0.90
N ILE A 36 1.01 9.02 -0.42
CA ILE A 36 -0.13 9.60 -1.11
C ILE A 36 -0.82 8.49 -1.91
N ILE A 37 -2.09 8.23 -1.64
CA ILE A 37 -2.90 7.26 -2.40
C ILE A 37 -3.29 7.90 -3.73
N VAL A 38 -3.08 7.18 -4.83
CA VAL A 38 -3.39 7.63 -6.18
C VAL A 38 -4.15 6.54 -6.95
N GLY A 39 -4.37 6.73 -8.25
CA GLY A 39 -4.82 5.67 -9.15
C GLY A 39 -6.17 5.05 -8.79
N GLY A 40 -6.30 3.74 -9.04
CA GLY A 40 -7.54 2.99 -8.83
C GLY A 40 -7.94 2.89 -7.37
N THR A 41 -6.96 2.84 -6.46
CA THR A 41 -7.19 2.80 -5.01
C THR A 41 -7.85 4.07 -4.50
N ALA A 42 -7.49 5.24 -5.05
CA ALA A 42 -8.16 6.49 -4.69
C ALA A 42 -9.65 6.46 -5.10
N VAL A 43 -9.95 5.99 -6.31
CA VAL A 43 -11.33 5.86 -6.81
C VAL A 43 -12.13 4.87 -5.97
N GLU A 44 -11.54 3.74 -5.60
CA GLU A 44 -12.19 2.75 -4.72
C GLU A 44 -12.55 3.33 -3.36
N ILE A 45 -11.66 4.12 -2.74
CA ILE A 45 -11.93 4.79 -1.46
C ILE A 45 -13.07 5.80 -1.61
N TYR A 46 -13.04 6.65 -2.64
CA TYR A 46 -14.08 7.68 -2.85
C TYR A 46 -15.42 7.12 -3.32
N SER A 47 -15.44 5.89 -3.83
CA SER A 47 -16.66 5.14 -4.17
C SER A 47 -17.11 4.20 -3.05
N ALA A 48 -16.51 4.27 -1.86
CA ALA A 48 -16.83 3.40 -0.73
C ALA A 48 -16.79 1.89 -1.06
N GLY A 49 -15.94 1.49 -2.01
CA GLY A 49 -15.79 0.10 -2.45
C GLY A 49 -16.74 -0.35 -3.55
N GLU A 50 -17.58 0.53 -4.12
CA GLU A 50 -18.41 0.21 -5.29
C GLU A 50 -17.57 -0.04 -6.55
N TYR A 51 -16.39 0.58 -6.63
CA TYR A 51 -15.35 0.27 -7.62
C TYR A 51 -14.19 -0.46 -6.94
N GLN A 52 -13.93 -1.71 -7.30
CA GLN A 52 -12.84 -2.50 -6.70
C GLN A 52 -11.64 -2.56 -7.64
N THR A 53 -10.45 -2.21 -7.14
CA THR A 53 -9.19 -2.60 -7.76
C THR A 53 -8.56 -3.78 -7.02
N TYR A 54 -7.67 -4.54 -7.65
CA TYR A 54 -6.92 -5.60 -6.95
C TYR A 54 -5.64 -5.08 -6.28
N ASP A 55 -5.17 -3.90 -6.67
CA ASP A 55 -3.91 -3.32 -6.21
C ASP A 55 -4.05 -2.07 -5.34
N VAL A 56 -2.94 -1.72 -4.68
CA VAL A 56 -2.79 -0.50 -3.89
C VAL A 56 -1.77 0.40 -4.57
N ASP A 57 -2.26 1.51 -5.13
CA ASP A 57 -1.48 2.52 -5.83
C ASP A 57 -1.05 3.63 -4.85
N LEU A 58 0.26 3.77 -4.63
CA LEU A 58 0.82 4.78 -3.73
C LEU A 58 2.04 5.49 -4.32
N VAL A 59 2.11 6.78 -4.02
CA VAL A 59 3.30 7.63 -4.21
C VAL A 59 3.94 7.88 -2.85
N VAL A 60 5.24 7.62 -2.73
CA VAL A 60 6.00 7.85 -1.49
C VAL A 60 7.45 8.22 -1.80
N ALA A 61 8.00 9.13 -1.02
CA ALA A 61 9.40 9.53 -1.08
C ALA A 61 9.96 9.74 0.34
N PRO A 62 11.18 9.25 0.64
CA PRO A 62 12.04 8.41 -0.20
C PRO A 62 11.55 6.95 -0.30
N ARG A 63 11.74 6.34 -1.47
CA ARG A 63 11.24 5.01 -1.82
C ARG A 63 11.87 3.90 -0.98
N GLU A 64 13.16 4.00 -0.74
CA GLU A 64 13.96 3.00 -0.05
C GLU A 64 13.44 2.80 1.36
N ARG A 65 12.99 3.90 1.99
CA ARG A 65 12.45 3.83 3.34
C ARG A 65 11.10 3.14 3.40
N ALA A 66 10.20 3.46 2.46
CA ALA A 66 8.92 2.77 2.35
C ALA A 66 9.11 1.26 2.14
N ILE A 67 10.11 0.86 1.35
CA ILE A 67 10.45 -0.56 1.14
C ILE A 67 10.88 -1.24 2.43
N GLN A 68 11.80 -0.64 3.19
CA GLN A 68 12.23 -1.19 4.48
C GLN A 68 11.06 -1.37 5.44
N VAL A 69 10.12 -0.42 5.45
CA VAL A 69 8.91 -0.51 6.27
C VAL A 69 7.97 -1.62 5.79
N LEU A 70 7.80 -1.78 4.48
CA LEU A 70 7.01 -2.89 3.90
C LEU A 70 7.61 -4.25 4.24
N GLU A 71 8.93 -4.42 4.09
CA GLU A 71 9.64 -5.64 4.48
C GLU A 71 9.46 -5.94 5.98
N ALA A 72 9.57 -4.92 6.84
CA ALA A 72 9.33 -5.02 8.27
C ALA A 72 7.84 -5.24 8.64
N MET A 73 6.92 -5.02 7.70
CA MET A 73 5.51 -5.36 7.82
C MET A 73 5.24 -6.80 7.35
N GLY A 74 6.23 -7.53 6.85
CA GLY A 74 6.07 -8.91 6.37
C GLY A 74 5.76 -9.02 4.87
N PHE A 75 5.87 -7.92 4.12
CA PHE A 75 5.71 -7.97 2.66
C PHE A 75 6.91 -8.63 2.00
N GLN A 76 6.61 -9.43 0.98
CA GLN A 76 7.60 -10.10 0.15
C GLN A 76 7.61 -9.48 -1.24
N ARG A 77 8.80 -9.26 -1.78
CA ARG A 77 8.99 -8.70 -3.12
C ARG A 77 8.95 -9.81 -4.17
N MET A 78 8.04 -9.69 -5.13
CA MET A 78 7.97 -10.53 -6.33
C MET A 78 8.13 -9.64 -7.57
N GLY A 79 9.38 -9.41 -7.98
CA GLY A 79 9.72 -8.51 -9.07
C GLY A 79 9.43 -7.03 -8.76
N ARG A 80 8.40 -6.47 -9.41
CA ARG A 80 7.92 -5.10 -9.18
C ARG A 80 6.71 -5.03 -8.23
N VAL A 81 6.21 -6.19 -7.81
CA VAL A 81 5.00 -6.32 -6.98
C VAL A 81 5.40 -6.70 -5.56
N TRP A 82 4.66 -6.21 -4.56
CA TRP A 82 4.80 -6.64 -3.17
C TRP A 82 3.56 -7.41 -2.72
N HIS A 83 3.76 -8.45 -1.93
CA HIS A 83 2.70 -9.34 -1.47
C HIS A 83 2.77 -9.54 0.04
N HIS A 84 1.61 -9.56 0.72
CA HIS A 84 1.53 -9.88 2.14
C HIS A 84 0.87 -11.24 2.37
N PRO A 85 1.47 -12.16 3.12
CA PRO A 85 0.93 -13.53 3.28
C PRO A 85 -0.41 -13.60 4.04
N ALA A 86 -0.76 -12.59 4.83
CA ALA A 86 -2.02 -12.58 5.59
C ALA A 86 -3.27 -12.18 4.77
N GLY A 87 -3.15 -11.84 3.48
CA GLY A 87 -4.30 -11.53 2.62
C GLY A 87 -3.94 -11.43 1.14
N THR A 88 -4.93 -11.54 0.24
CA THR A 88 -4.76 -11.51 -1.22
C THR A 88 -4.56 -10.08 -1.75
N LEU A 89 -3.55 -9.36 -1.25
CA LEU A 89 -3.26 -7.99 -1.66
C LEU A 89 -2.00 -7.92 -2.52
N TRP A 90 -2.22 -7.56 -3.78
CA TRP A 90 -1.18 -7.41 -4.79
C TRP A 90 -0.79 -5.93 -4.86
N TRP A 91 0.37 -5.55 -4.34
CA TRP A 91 0.84 -4.17 -4.45
C TRP A 91 1.49 -3.96 -5.81
N ARG A 92 0.75 -3.39 -6.75
CA ARG A 92 1.29 -2.92 -8.02
C ARG A 92 1.57 -1.42 -7.86
N TYR A 93 2.81 -1.03 -8.12
CA TYR A 93 3.30 0.36 -8.15
C TYR A 93 3.48 1.08 -6.81
N LEU A 94 4.74 1.06 -6.35
CA LEU A 94 5.31 2.18 -5.59
C LEU A 94 5.82 3.20 -6.63
N MET A 95 4.97 4.13 -7.06
CA MET A 95 5.38 5.16 -8.04
C MET A 95 6.10 6.28 -7.28
N CYS A 96 7.43 6.34 -7.41
CA CYS A 96 8.21 7.49 -6.95
C CYS A 96 8.14 8.56 -8.05
N ILE A 97 7.64 9.75 -7.75
CA ILE A 97 7.85 10.90 -8.63
C ILE A 97 9.13 11.58 -8.13
N GLY A 98 10.26 11.21 -8.75
CA GLY A 98 11.58 11.72 -8.40
C GLY A 98 12.66 11.30 -9.41
N GLN A 99 12.86 12.16 -10.41
CA GLN A 99 13.90 12.15 -11.46
C GLN A 99 13.82 11.03 -12.51
N GLY A 100 12.98 11.26 -13.53
CA GLY A 100 13.19 10.71 -14.87
C GLY A 100 12.24 9.60 -15.32
N ILE A 101 11.71 9.81 -16.54
CA ILE A 101 11.15 8.82 -17.47
C ILE A 101 9.63 8.56 -17.31
N TRP A 102 8.86 9.47 -17.90
CA TRP A 102 7.69 9.07 -18.70
C TRP A 102 8.18 8.50 -20.03
N ARG A 103 7.91 7.23 -20.30
CA ARG A 103 7.69 6.71 -21.66
C ARG A 103 6.52 5.75 -21.60
N GLY A 104 5.48 6.09 -22.35
CA GLY A 104 4.26 5.30 -22.51
C GLY A 104 4.48 4.02 -23.29
#